data_AF-A0A401PDK8-F1
#
_entry.id   AF-A0A401PDK8-F1
#
_cell.length_a   1.000
_cell.length_b   1.000
_cell.length_c   1.000
_cell.angle_alpha   90.00
_cell.angle_beta   90.00
_cell.angle_gamma   90.00
#
_symmetry.space_group_name_H-M   'P 1'
#
loop_
_entity.id
_entity.type
_entity.pdbx_description
1 polymer ?
#
loop_
_entity_poly.entity_id
_entity_poly.type
_entity_poly.pdbx_seq_one_letter_code
_entity_poly.pdbx_strand_id
1 'polypeptide(L)'
;MKTSDPAEVIVLERCDIVECRDNRSTALTITFQSGEPGIYLEAVSKSDCGDWIAALREANSEGLQRRIAYLQRLTMEIKADTSPDGTHQILPLPEMPSPLISIGKIPFEPKLEFSLACKELVATARDRKPNSFVQITIINPAQQSLTRYTHTETVEGTRDPVFLTGATFPPGYPIYEETRVKLTVYDVKEKSQETVSI
;
A
#
# COMPACT_ATOMS: atom_id res chain seq x y z
N MET A 1 -23.53 3.62 25.05
CA MET A 1 -22.59 2.87 24.20
C MET A 1 -21.36 3.74 24.02
N LYS A 2 -20.18 3.22 24.40
CA LYS A 2 -18.91 3.94 24.27
C LYS A 2 -18.63 4.12 22.78
N THR A 3 -18.54 5.37 22.33
CA THR A 3 -18.02 5.73 21.01
C THR A 3 -16.55 5.37 20.99
N SER A 4 -16.17 4.41 20.14
CA SER A 4 -14.76 4.12 19.88
C SER A 4 -14.14 5.37 19.26
N ASP A 5 -13.13 5.94 19.92
CA ASP A 5 -12.30 6.99 19.32
C ASP A 5 -11.68 6.48 18.02
N PRO A 6 -11.44 7.37 17.03
CA PRO A 6 -10.73 7.00 15.81
C PRO A 6 -9.31 6.56 16.18
N ALA A 7 -8.93 5.35 15.77
CA ALA A 7 -7.55 4.88 15.91
C ALA A 7 -6.65 5.79 15.07
N GLU A 8 -5.82 6.57 15.75
CA GLU A 8 -4.81 7.42 15.11
C GLU A 8 -3.73 6.52 14.49
N VAL A 9 -3.47 6.70 13.19
CA VAL A 9 -2.49 5.89 12.44
C VAL A 9 -1.27 6.75 12.18
N ILE A 10 -0.09 6.24 12.54
CA ILE A 10 1.20 6.90 12.33
C ILE A 10 1.99 6.09 11.29
N VAL A 11 2.51 6.77 10.26
CA VAL A 11 3.37 6.17 9.24
C VAL A 11 4.83 6.33 9.66
N LEU A 12 5.55 5.22 9.84
CA LEU A 12 6.93 5.18 10.30
C LEU A 12 7.90 5.08 9.10
N GLU A 13 8.02 6.17 8.34
CA GLU A 13 9.00 6.28 7.26
C GLU A 13 10.12 7.26 7.65
N ARG A 14 11.37 6.87 7.38
CA ARG A 14 12.55 7.73 7.58
C ARG A 14 12.58 8.34 9.00
N CYS A 15 12.26 7.52 10.00
CA CYS A 15 12.19 7.94 11.39
C CYS A 15 13.21 7.20 12.26
N ASP A 16 13.75 7.93 13.23
CA ASP A 16 14.64 7.41 14.26
C ASP A 16 13.89 7.34 15.59
N ILE A 17 14.02 6.21 16.29
CA ILE A 17 13.37 5.96 17.58
C ILE A 17 14.43 6.09 18.67
N VAL A 18 14.29 7.16 19.46
CA VAL A 18 15.23 7.55 20.51
C VAL A 18 14.61 7.31 21.88
N GLU A 19 15.27 6.47 22.69
CA GLU A 19 14.92 6.27 24.09
C GLU A 19 15.38 7.48 24.92
N CYS A 20 14.51 7.99 25.78
CA CYS A 20 14.91 9.08 26.67
C CYS A 20 15.89 8.56 27.74
N ARG A 21 17.05 9.22 27.88
CA ARG A 21 18.20 8.74 28.67
C ARG A 21 18.02 8.82 30.19
N ASP A 22 16.87 9.29 30.68
CA ASP A 22 16.60 9.32 32.11
C ASP A 22 16.18 7.92 32.57
N ASN A 23 16.87 7.38 33.58
CA ASN A 23 16.64 6.05 34.14
C ASN A 23 15.21 5.87 34.72
N ARG A 24 14.48 6.97 34.92
CA ARG A 24 13.09 6.99 35.39
C ARG A 24 12.05 7.29 34.30
N SER A 25 12.47 7.66 33.09
CA SER A 25 11.51 7.94 32.03
C SER A 25 11.05 6.65 31.35
N THR A 26 9.74 6.51 31.18
CA THR A 26 9.13 5.45 30.36
C THR A 26 8.82 5.97 28.96
N ALA A 27 9.52 7.01 28.52
CA ALA A 27 9.18 7.75 27.32
C ALA A 27 10.16 7.51 26.18
N LEU A 28 9.61 7.52 24.97
CA LEU A 28 10.34 7.41 23.72
C LEU A 28 9.93 8.54 22.77
N THR A 29 10.87 8.95 21.93
CA THR A 29 10.63 9.97 20.91
C THR A 29 10.85 9.37 19.54
N ILE A 30 9.88 9.57 18.65
CA ILE A 30 9.99 9.28 17.22
C ILE A 30 10.39 10.57 16.52
N THR A 31 11.57 10.63 15.92
CA THR A 31 12.04 11.80 15.16
C THR A 31 12.02 11.50 13.67
N PHE A 32 11.49 12.41 12.87
CA PHE A 32 11.40 12.25 11.42
C PHE A 32 12.51 13.04 10.71
N GLN A 33 13.16 12.41 9.72
CA GLN A 33 14.19 13.07 8.91
C GLN A 33 13.61 14.15 7.98
N SER A 34 12.28 14.23 7.84
CA SER A 34 11.54 15.27 7.09
C SER A 34 11.59 16.65 7.74
N GLY A 35 12.04 16.76 9.00
CA GLY A 35 12.04 18.00 9.77
C GLY A 35 10.72 18.31 10.50
N GLU A 36 9.77 17.38 10.47
CA GLU A 36 8.55 17.45 11.27
C GLU A 36 8.84 17.32 12.77
N PRO A 37 8.02 17.91 13.66
CA PRO A 37 8.20 17.78 15.09
C PRO A 37 8.10 16.31 15.50
N GLY A 38 9.06 15.85 16.30
CA GLY A 38 9.06 14.47 16.77
C GLY A 38 7.85 14.16 17.66
N ILE A 39 7.35 12.94 17.58
CA ILE A 39 6.23 12.46 18.41
C ILE A 39 6.79 11.92 19.71
N TYR A 40 6.25 12.40 20.83
CA TYR A 40 6.58 11.94 22.17
C TYR A 40 5.53 10.94 22.66
N LEU A 41 5.97 9.75 23.04
CA LEU A 41 5.12 8.69 23.57
C LEU A 41 5.61 8.27 24.94
N GLU A 42 4.68 8.11 25.89
CA GLU A 42 4.97 7.64 27.24
C GLU A 42 4.36 6.26 27.45
N ALA A 43 5.20 5.27 27.73
CA ALA A 43 4.78 3.90 28.00
C ALA A 43 4.38 3.72 29.46
N VAL A 44 3.59 2.68 29.73
CA VAL A 44 3.05 2.40 31.07
C VAL A 44 4.15 1.89 32.02
N SER A 45 5.21 1.32 31.47
CA SER A 45 6.38 0.85 32.23
C SER A 45 7.65 0.91 31.39
N LYS A 46 8.80 0.72 32.05
CA LYS A 46 10.10 0.67 31.35
C LYS A 46 10.24 -0.58 30.47
N SER A 47 9.65 -1.71 30.89
CA SER A 47 9.60 -2.93 30.09
C SER A 47 8.77 -2.71 28.84
N ASP A 48 7.58 -2.13 29.01
CA ASP A 48 6.67 -1.77 27.93
C ASP A 48 7.33 -0.79 26.95
N CYS A 49 8.04 0.23 27.46
CA CYS A 49 8.83 1.15 26.63
C CYS A 49 9.85 0.39 25.75
N GLY A 50 10.55 -0.59 26.31
CA GLY A 50 11.51 -1.43 25.58
C GLY A 50 10.84 -2.26 24.49
N ASP A 51 9.69 -2.87 24.80
CA ASP A 51 8.91 -3.66 23.85
C ASP A 51 8.39 -2.79 22.69
N TRP A 52 7.91 -1.57 22.99
CA TRP A 52 7.49 -0.59 21.98
C TRP A 52 8.65 -0.12 21.11
N ILE A 53 9.82 0.17 21.68
CA ILE A 53 11.00 0.56 20.90
C ILE A 53 11.40 -0.56 19.94
N ALA A 54 11.38 -1.82 20.40
CA ALA A 54 11.69 -2.97 19.56
C ALA A 54 10.67 -3.13 18.43
N ALA A 55 9.37 -3.08 18.73
CA ALA A 55 8.30 -3.22 17.75
C ALA A 55 8.32 -2.09 16.70
N LEU A 56 8.51 -0.83 17.13
CA LEU A 56 8.58 0.32 16.24
C LEU A 56 9.83 0.28 15.34
N ARG A 57 10.96 -0.20 15.87
CA ARG A 57 12.19 -0.38 15.07
C ARG A 57 12.05 -1.50 14.05
N GLU A 58 11.38 -2.59 14.40
CA GLU A 58 11.10 -3.67 13.46
C GLU A 58 10.10 -3.23 12.37
N ALA A 59 9.11 -2.41 12.73
CA ALA A 59 8.16 -1.84 11.79
C ALA A 59 8.80 -0.81 10.83
N ASN A 60 9.98 -0.27 11.16
CA ASN A 60 10.72 0.61 10.27
C ASN A 60 11.34 -0.20 9.12
N SER A 61 10.80 0.00 7.92
CA SER A 61 11.23 -0.67 6.68
C SER A 61 12.70 -0.43 6.29
N GLU A 62 13.38 0.53 6.92
CA GLU A 62 14.76 0.89 6.63
C GLU A 62 15.74 -0.27 6.86
N GLY A 63 15.52 -1.10 7.89
CA GLY A 63 16.38 -2.28 8.15
C GLY A 63 16.33 -3.30 7.00
N LEU A 64 15.13 -3.54 6.47
CA LEU A 64 14.89 -4.39 5.32
C LEU A 64 15.48 -3.77 4.04
N GLN A 65 15.33 -2.46 3.84
CA GLN A 65 15.93 -1.74 2.72
C GLN A 65 17.46 -1.82 2.72
N ARG A 66 18.11 -1.60 3.88
CA ARG A 66 19.56 -1.73 4.03
C ARG A 66 20.03 -3.15 3.72
N ARG A 67 19.27 -4.18 4.17
CA ARG A 67 19.58 -5.58 3.86
C ARG A 67 19.44 -5.88 2.37
N ILE A 68 18.39 -5.40 1.72
CA ILE A 68 18.21 -5.53 0.26
C ILE A 68 19.39 -4.88 -0.48
N ALA A 69 19.74 -3.64 -0.13
CA ALA A 69 20.86 -2.93 -0.76
C ALA A 69 22.20 -3.67 -0.58
N TYR A 70 22.45 -4.20 0.62
CA TYR A 70 23.63 -5.01 0.90
C TYR A 70 23.67 -6.31 0.07
N LEU A 71 22.55 -7.04 -0.03
CA LEU A 71 22.46 -8.26 -0.82
C LEU A 71 22.62 -7.99 -2.32
N GLN A 72 22.06 -6.87 -2.81
CA GLN A 72 22.24 -6.43 -4.19
C GLN A 72 23.71 -6.15 -4.51
N ARG A 73 24.45 -5.52 -3.58
CA ARG A 73 25.89 -5.27 -3.72
C ARG A 73 26.69 -6.57 -3.80
N LEU A 74 26.45 -7.51 -2.87
CA LEU A 74 27.12 -8.82 -2.89
C LEU A 74 26.85 -9.59 -4.18
N THR A 75 25.61 -9.55 -4.67
CA THR A 75 25.23 -10.21 -5.94
C THR A 75 26.01 -9.63 -7.12
N MET A 76 26.23 -8.31 -7.11
CA MET A 76 26.98 -7.61 -8.16
C MET A 76 28.48 -7.93 -8.10
N GLU A 77 29.04 -8.10 -6.91
CA GLU A 77 30.44 -8.46 -6.67
C GLU A 77 30.73 -9.92 -7.09
N ILE A 78 29.88 -10.86 -6.71
CA ILE A 78 29.98 -12.28 -7.13
C ILE A 78 29.86 -12.43 -8.66
N LYS A 79 28.99 -11.63 -9.30
CA LYS A 79 28.82 -11.63 -10.75
C LYS A 79 30.03 -11.02 -11.48
N ALA A 80 30.77 -10.13 -10.82
CA ALA A 80 31.98 -9.51 -11.38
C ALA A 80 33.22 -10.42 -11.30
N ASP A 81 33.29 -11.32 -10.31
CA ASP A 81 34.40 -12.28 -10.12
C ASP A 81 34.31 -13.54 -11.00
N THR A 82 33.23 -13.73 -11.76
CA THR A 82 33.11 -14.83 -12.74
C THR A 82 33.65 -14.38 -14.09
N SER A 83 34.93 -14.70 -14.36
CA SER A 83 35.58 -14.53 -15.67
C SER A 83 34.77 -15.18 -16.80
N PRO A 84 34.61 -14.55 -17.97
CA PRO A 84 33.98 -15.15 -19.14
C PRO A 84 34.98 -16.03 -19.91
N ASP A 85 35.46 -17.12 -19.30
CA ASP A 85 36.20 -18.13 -20.06
C ASP A 85 35.81 -19.54 -19.59
N GLY A 86 35.25 -20.31 -20.51
CA GLY A 86 34.57 -21.58 -20.24
C GLY A 86 33.63 -21.99 -21.36
N THR A 87 34.18 -22.11 -22.56
CA THR A 87 33.56 -22.62 -23.78
C THR A 87 32.69 -23.87 -23.56
N HIS A 88 31.38 -23.76 -23.77
CA HIS A 88 30.58 -24.86 -24.31
C HIS A 88 29.73 -24.32 -25.46
N GLN A 89 30.26 -24.52 -26.66
CA GLN A 89 29.52 -24.38 -27.92
C GLN A 89 28.37 -25.38 -27.89
N ILE A 90 27.16 -24.91 -27.63
CA ILE A 90 25.93 -25.62 -27.98
C ILE A 90 25.38 -24.88 -29.19
N LEU A 91 25.38 -25.58 -30.33
CA LEU A 91 24.82 -25.13 -31.60
C LEU A 91 23.37 -24.65 -31.41
N PRO A 92 22.91 -23.57 -32.07
CA PRO A 92 21.52 -23.17 -32.00
C PRO A 92 20.68 -24.22 -32.75
N LEU A 93 19.91 -25.02 -32.01
CA LEU A 93 18.73 -25.70 -32.55
C LEU A 93 17.69 -24.59 -32.84
N PRO A 94 16.94 -24.63 -33.97
CA PRO A 94 15.93 -23.62 -34.21
C PRO A 94 14.86 -23.72 -33.12
N GLU A 95 14.87 -22.75 -32.21
CA GLU A 95 13.86 -22.61 -31.18
C GLU A 95 12.52 -22.36 -31.86
N MET A 96 11.68 -23.39 -31.85
CA MET A 96 10.24 -23.23 -31.97
C MET A 96 9.80 -22.15 -30.98
N PRO A 97 8.99 -21.16 -31.39
CA PRO A 97 8.56 -20.09 -30.51
C PRO A 97 7.72 -20.68 -29.37
N SER A 98 8.35 -20.82 -28.21
CA SER A 98 7.68 -21.06 -26.95
C SER A 98 7.19 -19.69 -26.45
N PRO A 99 5.90 -19.50 -26.13
CA PRO A 99 5.37 -18.20 -25.70
C PRO A 99 5.74 -17.85 -24.25
N LEU A 100 6.85 -18.38 -23.75
CA LEU A 100 7.35 -18.04 -22.42
C LEU A 100 8.39 -16.94 -22.58
N ILE A 101 7.86 -15.72 -22.62
CA ILE A 101 8.57 -14.46 -22.48
C ILE A 101 9.61 -14.62 -21.36
N SER A 102 10.88 -14.46 -21.71
CA SER A 102 11.99 -14.33 -20.77
C SER A 102 11.58 -13.41 -19.62
N ILE A 103 11.77 -13.87 -18.38
CA ILE A 103 11.73 -13.02 -17.17
C ILE A 103 13.00 -12.14 -17.17
N GLY A 104 13.17 -11.36 -18.23
CA GLY A 104 14.10 -10.24 -18.31
C GLY A 104 13.29 -9.00 -18.02
N LYS A 105 13.38 -8.50 -16.78
CA LYS A 105 13.04 -7.14 -16.34
C LYS A 105 11.90 -6.52 -17.17
N ILE A 106 10.66 -6.94 -16.91
CA ILE A 106 9.47 -6.36 -17.54
C ILE A 106 9.50 -4.86 -17.22
N PRO A 107 9.66 -3.96 -18.21
CA PRO A 107 9.77 -2.52 -17.96
C PRO A 107 8.41 -1.89 -17.61
N PHE A 108 7.44 -2.71 -17.19
CA PHE A 108 6.03 -2.36 -17.02
C PHE A 108 5.48 -2.63 -15.62
N GLU A 109 6.34 -2.63 -14.59
CA GLU A 109 5.86 -2.75 -13.22
C GLU A 109 5.04 -1.50 -12.84
N PRO A 110 3.78 -1.66 -12.38
CA PRO A 110 2.94 -0.53 -12.03
C PRO A 110 3.53 0.24 -10.86
N LYS A 111 3.45 1.58 -10.91
CA LYS A 111 3.97 2.44 -9.83
C LYS A 111 3.20 2.25 -8.52
N LEU A 112 1.93 1.89 -8.64
CA LEU A 112 1.04 1.61 -7.51
C LEU A 112 -0.07 0.68 -8.00
N GLU A 113 -0.35 -0.33 -7.21
CA GLU A 113 -1.49 -1.22 -7.40
C GLU A 113 -2.12 -1.55 -6.05
N PHE A 114 -3.44 -1.52 -5.97
CA PHE A 114 -4.14 -1.91 -4.76
C PHE A 114 -5.48 -2.59 -5.05
N SER A 115 -5.81 -3.57 -4.21
CA SER A 115 -7.12 -4.21 -4.13
C SER A 115 -8.00 -3.51 -3.09
N LEU A 116 -9.32 -3.65 -3.23
CA LEU A 116 -10.29 -3.04 -2.33
C LEU A 116 -11.20 -4.09 -1.72
N ALA A 117 -11.53 -3.91 -0.45
CA ALA A 117 -12.60 -4.60 0.24
C ALA A 117 -13.21 -3.64 1.27
N CYS A 118 -14.49 -3.82 1.57
CA CYS A 118 -15.15 -3.10 2.66
C CYS A 118 -15.65 -4.09 3.70
N LYS A 119 -15.90 -3.57 4.91
CA LYS A 119 -16.46 -4.34 6.02
C LYS A 119 -17.59 -3.55 6.67
N GLU A 120 -18.66 -4.24 7.02
CA GLU A 120 -19.80 -3.71 7.77
C GLU A 120 -20.46 -2.46 7.13
N LEU A 121 -20.55 -2.42 5.80
CA LEU A 121 -21.24 -1.35 5.09
C LEU A 121 -22.72 -1.26 5.51
N VAL A 122 -23.17 -0.04 5.79
CA VAL A 122 -24.54 0.25 6.22
C VAL A 122 -25.34 0.81 5.05
N ALA A 123 -26.47 0.16 4.74
CA ALA A 123 -27.43 0.66 3.76
C ALA A 123 -28.44 1.63 4.42
N THR A 124 -29.03 2.52 3.62
CA THR A 124 -30.02 3.51 4.10
C THR A 124 -31.33 2.86 4.59
N ALA A 125 -31.72 1.73 4.01
CA ALA A 125 -32.87 0.96 4.45
C ALA A 125 -32.44 -0.07 5.51
N ARG A 126 -33.19 -0.16 6.62
CA ARG A 126 -32.93 -1.16 7.67
C ARG A 126 -32.98 -2.56 7.04
N ASP A 127 -31.99 -3.38 7.42
CA ASP A 127 -31.81 -4.79 7.00
C ASP A 127 -31.56 -5.07 5.51
N ARG A 128 -31.59 -4.06 4.63
CA ARG A 128 -31.08 -4.21 3.26
C ARG A 128 -29.55 -4.35 3.30
N LYS A 129 -29.02 -5.28 2.50
CA LYS A 129 -27.58 -5.35 2.20
C LYS A 129 -27.30 -4.45 0.99
N PRO A 130 -26.26 -3.59 1.01
CA PRO A 130 -25.98 -2.66 -0.06
C PRO A 130 -25.47 -3.37 -1.32
N ASN A 131 -25.68 -2.73 -2.48
CA ASN A 131 -25.06 -3.14 -3.74
C ASN A 131 -23.94 -2.16 -4.03
N SER A 132 -22.70 -2.53 -3.74
CA SER A 132 -21.63 -1.54 -3.59
C SER A 132 -20.68 -1.53 -4.78
N PHE A 133 -20.23 -0.36 -5.21
CA PHE A 133 -18.99 -0.20 -6.00
C PHE A 133 -18.16 0.95 -5.43
N VAL A 134 -16.85 0.93 -5.66
CA VAL A 134 -15.95 2.01 -5.26
C VAL A 134 -15.53 2.81 -6.49
N GLN A 135 -15.72 4.13 -6.44
CA GLN A 135 -15.15 5.05 -7.42
C GLN A 135 -13.79 5.55 -6.93
N ILE A 136 -12.77 5.41 -7.79
CA ILE A 136 -11.41 5.87 -7.55
C ILE A 136 -11.24 7.19 -8.29
N THR A 137 -10.94 8.24 -7.54
CA THR A 137 -10.78 9.59 -8.06
C THR A 137 -9.41 10.12 -7.67
N ILE A 138 -8.68 10.69 -8.61
CA ILE A 138 -7.36 11.25 -8.37
C ILE A 138 -7.51 12.75 -8.18
N ILE A 139 -6.93 13.25 -7.09
CA ILE A 139 -6.80 14.66 -6.79
C ILE A 139 -5.35 15.04 -7.08
N ASN A 140 -5.15 15.95 -8.02
CA ASN A 140 -3.85 16.57 -8.24
C ASN A 140 -3.85 17.95 -7.60
N PRO A 141 -3.19 18.15 -6.44
CA PRO A 141 -3.20 19.45 -5.75
C PRO A 141 -2.55 20.55 -6.57
N ALA A 142 -1.50 20.23 -7.33
CA ALA A 142 -0.78 21.19 -8.16
C ALA A 142 -1.66 21.75 -9.29
N GLN A 143 -2.62 20.96 -9.77
CA GLN A 143 -3.55 21.35 -10.84
C GLN A 143 -4.95 21.73 -10.31
N GLN A 144 -5.17 21.67 -8.99
CA GLN A 144 -6.48 21.84 -8.35
C GLN A 144 -7.60 21.05 -9.04
N SER A 145 -7.28 19.86 -9.55
CA SER A 145 -8.18 19.06 -10.39
C SER A 145 -8.56 17.75 -9.71
N LEU A 146 -9.80 17.32 -9.96
CA LEU A 146 -10.37 16.07 -9.51
C LEU A 146 -10.78 15.25 -10.74
N THR A 147 -10.08 14.16 -10.99
CA THR A 147 -10.30 13.32 -12.17
C THR A 147 -10.79 11.95 -11.74
N ARG A 148 -11.98 11.54 -12.23
CA ARG A 148 -12.45 10.16 -12.06
C ARG A 148 -11.52 9.25 -12.84
N TYR A 149 -10.81 8.37 -12.13
CA TYR A 149 -9.81 7.50 -12.73
C TYR A 149 -10.42 6.19 -13.19
N THR A 150 -11.00 5.45 -12.25
CA THR A 150 -11.65 4.16 -12.52
C THR A 150 -12.70 3.88 -11.45
N HIS A 151 -13.41 2.76 -11.58
CA HIS A 151 -14.29 2.23 -10.55
C HIS A 151 -14.23 0.72 -10.53
N THR A 152 -14.60 0.12 -9.40
CA THR A 152 -14.71 -1.33 -9.27
C THR A 152 -15.97 -1.86 -9.95
N GLU A 153 -16.13 -3.18 -10.04
CA GLU A 153 -17.42 -3.79 -10.28
C GLU A 153 -18.40 -3.52 -9.13
N THR A 154 -19.69 -3.74 -9.41
CA THR A 154 -20.72 -3.71 -8.37
C THR A 154 -20.82 -5.09 -7.72
N VAL A 155 -20.66 -5.13 -6.39
CA VAL A 155 -20.84 -6.33 -5.57
C VAL A 155 -22.16 -6.21 -4.82
N GLU A 156 -23.06 -7.15 -5.07
CA GLU A 156 -24.44 -7.08 -4.61
C GLU A 156 -24.67 -7.81 -3.28
N GLY A 157 -25.65 -7.33 -2.51
CA GLY A 157 -26.24 -8.11 -1.43
C GLY A 157 -25.28 -8.47 -0.28
N THR A 158 -24.25 -7.66 -0.01
CA THR A 158 -23.31 -7.90 1.08
C THR A 158 -22.88 -6.62 1.79
N ARG A 159 -22.62 -6.73 3.10
CA ARG A 159 -22.03 -5.64 3.89
C ARG A 159 -20.50 -5.66 3.85
N ASP A 160 -19.93 -6.77 3.38
CA ASP A 160 -18.49 -7.02 3.36
C ASP A 160 -18.02 -7.31 1.92
N PRO A 161 -18.19 -6.38 0.95
CA PRO A 161 -17.82 -6.63 -0.43
C PRO A 161 -16.29 -6.76 -0.57
N VAL A 162 -15.87 -7.76 -1.33
CA VAL A 162 -14.50 -7.93 -1.83
C VAL A 162 -14.55 -7.70 -3.33
N PHE A 163 -13.75 -6.75 -3.82
CA PHE A 163 -13.74 -6.37 -5.23
C PHE A 163 -12.63 -7.12 -5.97
N LEU A 164 -12.98 -7.73 -7.11
CA LEU A 164 -12.08 -8.38 -8.05
C LEU A 164 -11.28 -7.36 -8.86
N THR A 165 -11.88 -6.19 -9.14
CA THR A 165 -11.16 -5.09 -9.80
C THR A 165 -10.64 -4.09 -8.78
N GLY A 166 -9.33 -3.84 -8.83
CA GLY A 166 -8.64 -2.83 -8.03
C GLY A 166 -8.33 -1.57 -8.83
N ALA A 167 -7.28 -0.86 -8.44
CA ALA A 167 -6.70 0.21 -9.25
C ALA A 167 -5.21 -0.05 -9.48
N THR A 168 -4.78 0.10 -10.73
CA THR A 168 -3.41 -0.12 -11.16
C THR A 168 -2.95 1.09 -11.95
N PHE A 169 -1.87 1.73 -11.50
CA PHE A 169 -1.30 2.89 -12.15
C PHE A 169 -0.15 2.47 -13.06
N PRO A 170 -0.29 2.59 -14.39
CA PRO A 170 0.72 2.10 -15.31
C PRO A 170 2.02 2.90 -15.18
N PRO A 171 3.16 2.30 -15.58
CA PRO A 171 4.42 3.01 -15.70
C PRO A 171 4.25 4.20 -16.64
N GLY A 172 4.53 5.40 -16.13
CA GLY A 172 4.33 6.66 -16.84
C GLY A 172 3.14 7.48 -16.38
N TYR A 173 2.22 6.92 -15.58
CA TYR A 173 1.20 7.74 -14.94
C TYR A 173 1.84 8.77 -13.99
N PRO A 174 1.42 10.05 -14.02
CA PRO A 174 2.00 11.11 -13.20
C PRO A 174 1.50 11.02 -11.75
N ILE A 175 2.07 10.09 -10.97
CA ILE A 175 1.91 10.06 -9.52
C ILE A 175 3.09 10.82 -8.89
N TYR A 176 2.76 11.81 -8.07
CA TYR A 176 3.69 12.64 -7.29
C TYR A 176 3.38 12.47 -5.79
N GLU A 177 4.27 12.92 -4.91
CA GLU A 177 4.10 12.81 -3.45
C GLU A 177 2.81 13.48 -2.95
N GLU A 178 2.37 14.56 -3.59
CA GLU A 178 1.15 15.28 -3.23
C GLU A 178 -0.11 14.66 -3.82
N THR A 179 -0.01 13.67 -4.72
CA THR A 179 -1.17 13.05 -5.35
C THR A 179 -2.04 12.40 -4.28
N ARG A 180 -3.32 12.79 -4.20
CA ARG A 180 -4.28 12.18 -3.27
C ARG A 180 -5.25 11.31 -4.04
N VAL A 181 -5.52 10.12 -3.52
CA VAL A 181 -6.53 9.21 -4.07
C VAL A 181 -7.77 9.28 -3.18
N LYS A 182 -8.89 9.70 -3.76
CA LYS A 182 -10.20 9.70 -3.11
C LYS A 182 -10.95 8.44 -3.53
N LEU A 183 -11.23 7.59 -2.55
CA LEU A 183 -12.11 6.42 -2.70
C LEU A 183 -13.52 6.82 -2.25
N THR A 184 -14.53 6.57 -3.06
CA THR A 184 -15.93 6.82 -2.71
C THR A 184 -16.76 5.58 -2.93
N VAL A 185 -17.36 5.06 -1.87
CA VAL A 185 -18.23 3.88 -1.91
C VAL A 185 -19.65 4.33 -2.23
N TYR A 186 -20.24 3.73 -3.25
CA TYR A 186 -21.62 3.98 -3.67
C TYR A 186 -22.47 2.75 -3.44
N ASP A 187 -23.67 2.96 -2.91
CA ASP A 187 -24.73 1.96 -2.86
C ASP A 187 -25.66 2.14 -4.07
N VAL A 188 -25.58 1.23 -5.03
CA VAL A 188 -26.43 1.15 -6.22
C VAL A 188 -27.85 0.84 -5.78
N LYS A 189 -28.74 1.79 -6.03
CA LYS A 189 -30.18 1.58 -5.93
C LYS A 189 -30.68 1.19 -7.31
N GLU A 190 -31.30 0.03 -7.44
CA GLU A 190 -32.16 -0.20 -8.58
C GLU A 190 -33.22 0.89 -8.59
N LYS A 191 -33.37 1.58 -9.73
CA LYS A 191 -34.63 2.25 -10.00
C LYS A 191 -35.63 1.11 -10.17
N SER A 192 -36.43 0.84 -9.14
CA SER A 192 -37.65 0.09 -9.32
C SER A 192 -38.35 0.69 -10.54
N GLN A 193 -38.53 -0.11 -11.59
CA GLN A 193 -39.44 0.25 -12.66
C GLN A 193 -40.77 0.50 -11.97
N GLU A 194 -41.17 1.77 -11.85
CA GLU A 194 -42.57 2.13 -11.81
C GLU A 194 -43.16 1.67 -13.15
N THR A 195 -43.41 0.37 -13.27
CA THR A 195 -44.44 -0.11 -14.17
C THR A 195 -45.73 0.38 -13.54
N VAL A 196 -46.13 1.59 -13.91
CA VAL A 196 -47.52 2.03 -13.79
C VAL A 196 -48.30 1.02 -14.60
N SER A 197 -48.92 0.06 -13.93
CA SER A 197 -49.94 -0.79 -14.51
C SER A 197 -51.04 0.13 -15.03
N ILE A 198 -51.17 0.21 -16.35
CA ILE A 198 -52.28 0.87 -17.05
C ILE A 198 -53.53 0.03 -16.87
#